data_AF-A0AB39ZYE1-F1
#
_entry.id   AF-A0AB39ZYE1-F1
#
_cell.length_a   1.000
_cell.length_b   1.000
_cell.length_c   1.000
_cell.angle_alpha   90.00
_cell.angle_beta   90.00
_cell.angle_gamma   90.00
#
_symmetry.space_group_name_H-M   'P 1'
#
loop_
_entity.id
_entity.type
_entity.pdbx_description
1 polymer ?
#
loop_
_entity_poly.entity_id
_entity_poly.type
_entity_poly.pdbx_seq_one_letter_code
_entity_poly.pdbx_strand_id
1 'polypeptide(L)'
;MPNIVALKLSTSHPIPGGHKDSADILVLDQLALQQQISANFIFHAISNYKKTPSERKTLEFIAKKWLQIQLLWREFRLRDKQIRRRGHKDAHFLEHGYFQQELFELVHEKYSAARGCLSRDKRNLLTGQP
;
A
#
# COMPACT_ATOMS: atom_id res chain seq x y z
N MET A 1 35.36 3.62 -22.06
CA MET A 1 34.69 2.92 -23.19
C MET A 1 35.75 2.57 -24.22
N PRO A 2 35.72 1.47 -25.00
CA PRO A 2 34.66 0.47 -25.34
C PRO A 2 35.12 -0.99 -25.01
N ASN A 3 34.53 -2.13 -25.40
CA ASN A 3 33.17 -2.65 -25.71
C ASN A 3 33.28 -4.20 -25.85
N ILE A 4 32.19 -4.91 -25.51
CA ILE A 4 31.65 -6.21 -25.98
C ILE A 4 32.58 -7.07 -26.87
N VAL A 5 32.75 -8.36 -26.54
CA VAL A 5 32.62 -9.51 -27.49
C VAL A 5 32.90 -10.88 -26.82
N ALA A 6 33.68 -10.98 -25.74
CA ALA A 6 34.16 -12.31 -25.34
C ALA A 6 33.77 -12.72 -23.92
N LEU A 7 32.53 -13.19 -23.73
CA LEU A 7 32.22 -14.14 -22.64
C LEU A 7 31.01 -15.00 -23.08
N LYS A 8 31.33 -15.91 -24.02
CA LYS A 8 30.87 -17.31 -24.11
C LYS A 8 29.63 -17.62 -23.25
N LEU A 9 28.43 -17.76 -23.82
CA LEU A 9 27.95 -19.03 -24.43
C LEU A 9 28.52 -20.29 -23.76
N SER A 10 28.13 -20.54 -22.52
CA SER A 10 28.14 -21.82 -21.77
C SER A 10 27.46 -21.48 -20.44
N THR A 11 26.32 -22.01 -20.03
CA THR A 11 25.83 -23.39 -20.07
C THR A 11 24.31 -23.37 -19.94
N SER A 12 23.64 -24.21 -20.73
CA SER A 12 22.32 -24.73 -20.42
C SER A 12 22.37 -25.43 -19.06
N HIS A 13 21.71 -24.86 -18.06
CA HIS A 13 21.34 -25.56 -16.82
C HIS A 13 19.83 -25.50 -16.70
N PRO A 14 19.15 -26.61 -16.36
CA PRO A 14 17.72 -26.54 -16.05
C PRO A 14 17.61 -25.67 -14.80
N ILE A 15 17.00 -24.49 -14.95
CA ILE A 15 16.73 -23.59 -13.83
C ILE A 15 15.81 -24.36 -12.88
N PRO A 16 16.27 -24.75 -11.67
CA PRO A 16 15.36 -25.30 -10.68
C PRO A 16 14.40 -24.17 -10.29
N GLY A 17 13.12 -24.48 -10.10
CA GLY A 17 12.01 -23.53 -10.02
C GLY A 17 12.06 -22.39 -8.98
N GLY A 18 13.17 -22.20 -8.25
CA GLY A 18 13.30 -21.21 -7.17
C GLY A 18 13.50 -19.74 -7.58
N HIS A 19 13.96 -19.43 -8.79
CA HIS A 19 14.22 -18.04 -9.19
C HIS A 19 12.94 -17.18 -9.35
N LYS A 20 11.82 -17.82 -9.68
CA LYS A 20 10.55 -17.11 -9.92
C LYS A 20 9.86 -16.76 -8.60
N ASP A 21 9.96 -17.67 -7.63
CA ASP A 21 9.32 -17.52 -6.33
C ASP A 21 10.00 -16.41 -5.50
N SER A 22 11.33 -16.26 -5.59
CA SER A 22 12.03 -15.13 -4.94
C SER A 22 11.68 -13.77 -5.55
N ALA A 23 11.47 -13.68 -6.86
CA ALA A 23 11.05 -12.44 -7.52
C ALA A 23 9.62 -12.05 -7.11
N ASP A 24 8.73 -13.03 -6.98
CA ASP A 24 7.34 -12.82 -6.58
C ASP A 24 7.22 -12.37 -5.11
N ILE A 25 8.12 -12.84 -4.22
CA ILE A 25 8.21 -12.38 -2.82
C ILE A 25 8.62 -10.91 -2.74
N LEU A 26 9.66 -10.51 -3.48
CA LEU A 26 10.14 -9.12 -3.50
C LEU A 26 9.04 -8.14 -3.97
N VAL A 27 8.14 -8.59 -4.85
CA VAL A 27 6.98 -7.81 -5.28
C VAL A 27 5.99 -7.57 -4.14
N LEU A 28 5.72 -8.58 -3.30
CA LEU A 28 4.85 -8.40 -2.14
C LEU A 28 5.45 -7.43 -1.11
N ASP A 29 6.75 -7.54 -0.84
CA ASP A 29 7.44 -6.64 0.08
C ASP A 29 7.44 -5.21 -0.45
N GLN A 30 7.65 -5.01 -1.75
CA GLN A 30 7.58 -3.71 -2.38
C GLN A 30 6.17 -3.09 -2.28
N LEU A 31 5.12 -3.89 -2.50
CA LEU A 31 3.73 -3.45 -2.37
C LEU A 31 3.38 -3.10 -0.92
N ALA A 32 3.83 -3.90 0.04
CA ALA A 32 3.66 -3.65 1.47
C ALA A 32 4.36 -2.35 1.91
N LEU A 33 5.60 -2.15 1.49
CA LEU A 33 6.35 -0.92 1.77
C LEU A 33 5.63 0.31 1.20
N GLN A 34 5.11 0.22 -0.03
CA GLN A 34 4.39 1.33 -0.64
C GLN A 34 3.06 1.64 0.06
N GLN A 35 2.38 0.62 0.59
CA GLN A 35 1.21 0.80 1.46
C GLN A 35 1.59 1.52 2.76
N GLN A 36 2.65 1.10 3.44
CA GLN A 36 3.15 1.73 4.67
C GLN A 36 3.54 3.20 4.47
N ILE A 37 4.28 3.51 3.40
CA ILE A 37 4.65 4.89 3.06
C ILE A 37 3.39 5.73 2.83
N SER A 38 2.42 5.20 2.08
CA SER A 38 1.16 5.90 1.81
C SER A 38 0.34 6.10 3.09
N ALA A 39 0.31 5.11 3.98
CA ALA A 39 -0.35 5.17 5.26
C ALA A 39 0.25 6.24 6.17
N ASN A 40 1.59 6.32 6.23
CA ASN A 40 2.29 7.37 6.98
C ASN A 40 1.91 8.77 6.49
N PHE A 41 1.82 8.99 5.17
CA PHE A 41 1.33 10.27 4.64
C PHE A 41 -0.09 10.61 5.11
N ILE A 42 -0.99 9.62 5.16
CA ILE A 42 -2.35 9.83 5.65
C ILE A 42 -2.35 10.17 7.14
N PHE A 43 -1.63 9.39 7.97
CA PHE A 43 -1.55 9.65 9.40
C PHE A 43 -0.94 11.01 9.70
N HIS A 44 0.15 11.40 9.02
CA HIS A 44 0.72 12.73 9.18
C HIS A 44 -0.24 13.84 8.74
N ALA A 45 -0.96 13.66 7.64
CA ALA A 45 -1.92 14.65 7.17
C ALA A 45 -3.11 14.80 8.12
N ILE A 46 -3.56 13.71 8.75
CA ILE A 46 -4.61 13.73 9.77
C ILE A 46 -4.11 14.38 11.07
N SER A 47 -2.93 14.01 11.57
CA SER A 47 -2.39 14.55 12.82
C SER A 47 -2.04 16.04 12.72
N ASN A 48 -1.62 16.51 11.55
CA ASN A 48 -1.32 17.93 11.30
C ASN A 48 -2.52 18.73 10.78
N TYR A 49 -3.72 18.15 10.83
CA TYR A 49 -4.92 18.81 10.36
C TYR A 49 -5.21 20.07 11.18
N LYS A 50 -5.21 21.23 10.53
CA LYS A 50 -5.55 22.54 11.11
C LYS A 50 -6.83 23.05 10.46
N LYS A 51 -7.70 23.68 11.26
CA LYS A 51 -8.96 24.33 10.81
C LYS A 51 -8.69 25.59 9.98
N THR A 52 -8.31 25.41 8.72
CA THR A 52 -7.97 26.51 7.79
C THR A 52 -8.39 26.16 6.35
N PRO A 53 -8.43 27.11 5.40
CA PRO A 53 -8.78 26.83 4.00
C PRO A 53 -7.91 25.75 3.31
N SER A 54 -6.72 25.44 3.85
CA SER A 54 -5.90 24.32 3.41
C SER A 54 -6.51 22.94 3.74
N GLU A 55 -7.51 22.84 4.61
CA GLU A 55 -8.22 21.59 4.92
C GLU A 55 -8.72 20.89 3.67
N ARG A 56 -9.36 21.61 2.74
CA ARG A 56 -9.92 21.00 1.52
C ARG A 56 -8.83 20.34 0.69
N LYS A 57 -7.63 20.95 0.63
CA LYS A 57 -6.46 20.39 -0.06
C LYS A 57 -5.87 19.21 0.71
N THR A 58 -5.76 19.29 2.04
CA THR A 58 -5.28 18.19 2.89
C THR A 58 -6.17 16.96 2.77
N LEU A 59 -7.49 17.14 2.67
CA LEU A 59 -8.44 16.05 2.54
C LEU A 59 -8.45 15.44 1.14
N GLU A 60 -8.32 16.26 0.11
CA GLU A 60 -8.13 15.77 -1.24
C GLU A 60 -6.82 14.96 -1.36
N PHE A 61 -5.76 15.42 -0.70
CA PHE A 61 -4.50 14.68 -0.59
C PHE A 61 -4.70 13.35 0.14
N ILE A 62 -5.35 13.34 1.31
CA ILE A 62 -5.68 12.12 2.06
C ILE A 62 -6.53 11.17 1.20
N ALA A 63 -7.53 11.67 0.47
CA ALA A 63 -8.38 10.86 -0.40
C ALA A 63 -7.60 10.22 -1.56
N LYS A 64 -6.67 10.97 -2.17
CA LYS A 64 -5.76 10.44 -3.21
C LYS A 64 -4.87 9.33 -2.66
N LYS A 65 -4.30 9.52 -1.46
CA LYS A 65 -3.49 8.50 -0.79
C LYS A 65 -4.29 7.28 -0.37
N TRP A 66 -5.54 7.47 0.07
CA TRP A 66 -6.44 6.37 0.38
C TRP A 66 -6.74 5.52 -0.87
N LEU A 67 -7.06 6.16 -1.99
CA LEU A 67 -7.25 5.46 -3.26
C LEU A 67 -6.01 4.66 -3.69
N GLN A 68 -4.82 5.25 -3.51
CA GLN A 68 -3.55 4.56 -3.78
C GLN A 68 -3.40 3.29 -2.93
N ILE A 69 -3.70 3.36 -1.62
CA ILE A 69 -3.67 2.18 -0.73
C ILE A 69 -4.68 1.12 -1.18
N GLN A 70 -5.89 1.51 -1.58
CA GLN A 70 -6.88 0.56 -2.08
C GLN A 70 -6.40 -0.21 -3.33
N LEU A 71 -5.73 0.47 -4.26
CA LEU A 71 -5.15 -0.15 -5.45
C LEU A 71 -4.01 -1.11 -5.09
N LEU A 72 -3.09 -0.66 -4.23
CA LEU A 72 -1.97 -1.48 -3.76
C LEU A 72 -2.44 -2.71 -2.99
N TRP A 73 -3.46 -2.56 -2.16
CA TRP A 73 -4.05 -3.66 -1.39
C TRP A 73 -4.69 -4.70 -2.30
N ARG A 74 -5.43 -4.25 -3.32
CA ARG A 74 -5.99 -5.15 -4.33
C ARG A 74 -4.90 -5.92 -5.06
N GLU A 75 -3.82 -5.25 -5.47
CA GLU A 75 -2.70 -5.90 -6.16
C GLU A 75 -1.98 -6.90 -5.24
N PHE A 76 -1.68 -6.51 -4.00
CA PHE A 76 -1.07 -7.36 -3.00
C PHE A 76 -1.87 -8.66 -2.82
N ARG A 77 -3.19 -8.55 -2.60
CA ARG A 77 -4.09 -9.71 -2.44
C ARG A 77 -4.12 -10.62 -3.68
N LEU A 78 -4.03 -10.04 -4.88
CA LEU A 78 -3.99 -10.83 -6.12
C LEU A 78 -2.68 -11.62 -6.23
N ARG A 79 -1.55 -10.97 -5.99
CA ARG A 79 -0.21 -11.58 -6.05
C ARG A 79 -0.04 -12.64 -4.97
N ASP A 80 -0.43 -12.32 -3.75
CA ASP A 80 -0.39 -13.24 -2.62
C ASP A 80 -1.23 -14.51 -2.91
N LYS A 81 -2.45 -14.35 -3.45
CA LYS A 81 -3.28 -15.50 -3.84
C LYS A 81 -2.64 -16.35 -4.95
N GLN A 82 -1.95 -15.73 -5.90
CA GLN A 82 -1.24 -16.45 -6.97
C GLN A 82 -0.08 -17.28 -6.41
N ILE A 83 0.68 -16.71 -5.47
CA ILE A 83 1.85 -17.37 -4.87
C ILE A 83 1.40 -18.52 -3.96
N ARG A 84 0.36 -18.32 -3.15
CA ARG A 84 -0.24 -19.41 -2.34
C ARG A 84 -0.76 -20.55 -3.21
N ARG A 85 -1.39 -20.27 -4.35
CA ARG A 85 -1.88 -21.30 -5.30
C ARG A 85 -0.76 -22.10 -5.96
N ARG A 86 0.43 -21.52 -6.08
CA ARG A 86 1.62 -22.17 -6.65
C ARG A 86 2.26 -23.18 -5.68
N GLY A 87 1.74 -23.30 -4.45
CA GLY A 87 2.17 -24.30 -3.48
C GLY A 87 3.25 -23.83 -2.51
N HIS A 88 3.52 -22.52 -2.45
CA HIS A 88 4.45 -21.96 -1.47
C HIS A 88 3.83 -22.03 -0.07
N LYS A 89 4.35 -22.94 0.76
CA LYS A 89 3.88 -23.19 2.14
C LYS A 89 4.80 -22.57 3.19
N ASP A 90 5.30 -21.36 2.95
CA ASP A 90 6.12 -20.68 3.96
C ASP A 90 5.23 -20.00 5.00
N ALA A 91 5.50 -20.26 6.28
CA ALA A 91 4.78 -19.66 7.40
C ALA A 91 4.92 -18.13 7.43
N HIS A 92 6.08 -17.60 7.00
CA HIS A 92 6.30 -16.16 6.81
C HIS A 92 5.27 -15.51 5.87
N PHE A 93 4.75 -16.26 4.90
CA PHE A 93 3.75 -15.76 3.95
C PHE A 93 2.39 -15.48 4.61
N LEU A 94 2.02 -16.23 5.65
CA LEU A 94 0.80 -15.95 6.40
C LEU A 94 0.93 -14.65 7.19
N GLU A 95 2.07 -14.43 7.87
CA GLU A 95 2.29 -13.26 8.72
C GLU A 95 2.30 -11.94 7.94
N HIS A 96 2.92 -11.92 6.75
CA HIS A 96 2.93 -10.73 5.88
C HIS A 96 1.52 -10.27 5.48
N GLY A 97 0.61 -11.22 5.24
CA GLY A 97 -0.78 -10.92 4.90
C GLY A 97 -1.59 -10.34 6.04
N TYR A 98 -1.34 -10.80 7.28
CA TYR A 98 -2.05 -10.31 8.47
C TYR A 98 -1.67 -8.86 8.78
N PHE A 99 -0.37 -8.53 8.84
CA PHE A 99 0.07 -7.17 9.14
C PHE A 99 -0.45 -6.15 8.11
N GLN A 100 -0.42 -6.49 6.81
CA GLN A 100 -0.94 -5.58 5.78
C GLN A 100 -2.46 -5.41 5.87
N GLN A 101 -3.19 -6.45 6.30
CA GLN A 101 -4.62 -6.34 6.55
C GLN A 101 -4.91 -5.40 7.72
N GLU A 102 -4.21 -5.55 8.85
CA GLU A 102 -4.34 -4.65 10.01
C GLU A 102 -4.03 -3.20 9.64
N LEU A 103 -2.96 -2.97 8.87
CA LEU A 103 -2.61 -1.65 8.37
C LEU A 103 -3.73 -1.07 7.50
N PHE A 104 -4.28 -1.86 6.58
CA PHE A 104 -5.37 -1.42 5.72
C PHE A 104 -6.61 -1.02 6.52
N GLU A 105 -6.99 -1.85 7.49
CA GLU A 105 -8.14 -1.60 8.38
C GLU A 105 -7.93 -0.35 9.23
N LEU A 106 -6.73 -0.18 9.81
CA LEU A 106 -6.39 1.01 10.59
C LEU A 106 -6.47 2.28 9.75
N VAL A 107 -5.90 2.28 8.54
CA VAL A 107 -5.96 3.45 7.65
C VAL A 107 -7.41 3.73 7.25
N HIS A 108 -8.21 2.70 6.96
CA HIS A 108 -9.62 2.85 6.64
C HIS A 108 -10.41 3.53 7.77
N GLU A 109 -10.19 3.11 9.01
CA GLU A 109 -10.81 3.71 10.20
C GLU A 109 -10.43 5.20 10.30
N LYS A 110 -9.13 5.52 10.23
CA LYS A 110 -8.66 6.91 10.36
C LYS A 110 -9.15 7.79 9.21
N TYR A 111 -9.16 7.27 7.98
CA TYR A 111 -9.72 7.96 6.83
C TYR A 111 -11.21 8.26 7.01
N SER A 112 -11.98 7.26 7.45
CA SER A 112 -13.44 7.39 7.65
C SER A 112 -13.76 8.40 8.75
N ALA A 113 -13.00 8.39 9.84
CA ALA A 113 -13.12 9.38 10.90
C ALA A 113 -12.81 10.80 10.38
N ALA A 114 -11.70 10.99 9.66
CA ALA A 114 -11.33 12.28 9.08
C ALA A 114 -12.39 12.80 8.10
N ARG A 115 -12.98 11.91 7.28
CA ARG A 115 -14.09 12.25 6.37
C ARG A 115 -15.39 12.57 7.12
N GLY A 116 -15.66 11.88 8.23
CA GLY A 116 -16.84 12.07 9.08
C GLY A 116 -16.87 13.43 9.79
N CYS A 117 -15.72 13.89 10.31
CA CYS A 117 -15.59 15.20 10.95
C CYS A 117 -16.07 16.35 10.04
N LEU A 118 -15.80 16.28 8.74
CA LEU A 118 -16.25 17.28 7.76
C LEU A 118 -17.75 17.29 7.52
N SER A 119 -18.40 16.13 7.58
CA SER A 119 -19.86 16.06 7.41
C SER A 119 -20.57 16.75 8.58
N ARG A 120 -19.98 16.69 9.79
CA ARG A 120 -20.46 17.43 10.96
C ARG A 120 -20.10 18.91 10.88
N ASP A 121 -18.86 19.28 10.54
CA ASP A 121 -18.46 20.69 10.46
C ASP A 121 -19.20 21.46 9.34
N LYS A 122 -19.47 20.83 8.18
CA LYS A 122 -20.35 21.45 7.17
C LYS A 122 -21.78 21.63 7.66
N ARG A 123 -22.31 20.69 8.46
CA ARG A 123 -23.64 20.84 9.05
C ARG A 123 -23.66 21.97 10.07
N ASN A 124 -22.67 22.06 10.96
CA ASN A 124 -22.55 23.12 11.95
C ASN A 124 -22.44 24.52 11.32
N LEU A 125 -21.71 24.65 10.21
CA LEU A 125 -21.63 25.90 9.43
C LEU A 125 -22.96 26.28 8.76
N LEU A 126 -23.79 25.29 8.39
CA LEU A 126 -25.10 25.52 7.78
C LEU A 126 -26.22 25.72 8.81
N THR A 127 -26.08 25.17 10.02
CA THR A 127 -27.08 25.30 11.09
C THR A 127 -26.86 26.52 11.98
N GLY A 128 -25.77 27.27 11.82
CA GLY A 128 -25.62 28.60 12.42
C GLY A 128 -25.80 28.64 13.94
N GLN A 129 -25.46 27.57 14.66
CA GLN A 129 -25.46 27.58 16.13
C GLN A 129 -24.01 27.50 16.64
N PRO A 130 -23.61 28.41 17.55
CA PRO A 130 -22.34 28.32 18.28
C PRO A 130 -22.29 27.08 19.18
#